data_AF-A0A7K0VU35-F1
#
_entry.id   AF-A0A7K0VU35-F1
#
_cell.length_a   1.000
_cell.length_b   1.000
_cell.length_c   1.000
_cell.angle_alpha   90.00
_cell.angle_beta   90.00
_cell.angle_gamma   90.00
#
_symmetry.space_group_name_H-M   'P 1'
#
loop_
_entity.id
_entity.type
_entity.pdbx_description
1 polymer ?
#
loop_
_entity_poly.entity_id
_entity_poly.type
_entity_poly.pdbx_seq_one_letter_code
_entity_poly.pdbx_strand_id
1 'polypeptide(L)'
;MRSVESLNSSRAFIASLISALMRSLNVVTLLFCPISRLLRAMNNETFEMFFAMLSVALLVGTVVVLVARLLAGSQSWAQNTLTAFSPFARPLAAAVATTCMLGSLYFSEIVNYKPCRLCWFQRFMMYPLAIVLIITLIRRTKSIWKITVPLATIGCGISAYHWFLERFPNLDAGVCDVKVPCEFVWFELFGFVTLPFMAFTGFLAVIVFTTLPTSQQTEQ
;
A
#
# COMPACT_ATOMS: atom_id res chain seq x y z
N MET A 1 -14.45 42.96 -41.93
CA MET A 1 -14.98 43.02 -40.54
C MET A 1 -15.13 41.64 -39.90
N ARG A 2 -15.62 40.59 -40.60
CA ARG A 2 -15.76 39.21 -40.06
C ARG A 2 -14.49 38.52 -39.53
N SER A 3 -13.28 38.90 -39.97
CA SER A 3 -12.05 38.24 -39.48
C SER A 3 -11.58 38.74 -38.10
N VAL A 4 -11.93 39.98 -37.72
CA VAL A 4 -11.51 40.58 -36.44
C VAL A 4 -12.35 40.04 -35.27
N GLU A 5 -13.64 39.76 -35.50
CA GLU A 5 -14.54 39.14 -34.51
C GLU A 5 -14.15 37.69 -34.16
N SER A 6 -13.69 36.92 -35.17
CA SER A 6 -13.18 35.55 -34.98
C SER A 6 -11.91 35.49 -34.11
N LEU A 7 -11.00 36.46 -34.28
CA LEU A 7 -9.79 36.60 -33.49
C LEU A 7 -10.07 36.99 -32.03
N ASN A 8 -11.03 37.90 -31.78
CA ASN A 8 -11.41 38.27 -30.42
C ASN A 8 -12.13 37.14 -29.66
N SER A 9 -12.98 36.37 -30.35
CA SER A 9 -13.65 35.19 -29.77
C SER A 9 -12.65 34.09 -29.38
N SER A 10 -11.65 33.84 -30.24
CA SER A 10 -10.59 32.86 -29.99
C SER A 10 -9.70 33.26 -28.80
N ARG A 11 -9.37 34.55 -28.65
CA ARG A 11 -8.58 35.06 -27.51
C ARG A 11 -9.35 34.98 -26.19
N ALA A 12 -10.65 35.25 -26.21
CA ALA A 12 -11.50 35.12 -25.02
C ALA A 12 -11.62 33.65 -24.57
N PHE A 13 -11.74 32.71 -25.52
CA PHE A 13 -11.80 31.29 -25.22
C PHE A 13 -10.48 30.76 -24.63
N ILE A 14 -9.34 31.14 -25.22
CA ILE A 14 -8.00 30.78 -24.71
C ILE A 14 -7.77 31.38 -23.32
N ALA A 15 -8.15 32.64 -23.08
CA ALA A 15 -8.02 33.28 -21.77
C ALA A 15 -8.88 32.58 -20.70
N SER A 16 -10.11 32.19 -21.04
CA SER A 16 -11.00 31.43 -20.14
C SER A 16 -10.41 30.06 -19.82
N LEU A 17 -9.91 29.33 -20.82
CA LEU A 17 -9.29 28.01 -20.66
C LEU A 17 -8.05 28.07 -19.75
N ILE A 18 -7.16 29.06 -19.98
CA ILE A 18 -5.97 29.29 -19.15
C ILE A 18 -6.38 29.67 -17.72
N SER A 19 -7.40 30.51 -17.55
CA SER A 19 -7.88 30.90 -16.22
C SER A 19 -8.47 29.73 -15.44
N ALA A 20 -9.19 28.81 -16.11
CA ALA A 20 -9.75 27.61 -15.52
C ALA A 20 -8.64 26.60 -15.15
N LEU A 21 -7.62 26.48 -16.00
CA LEU A 21 -6.46 25.60 -15.76
C LEU A 21 -5.57 26.14 -14.63
N MET A 22 -5.37 27.46 -14.55
CA MET A 22 -4.69 28.10 -13.41
C MET A 22 -5.51 28.00 -12.12
N ARG A 23 -6.85 28.06 -12.19
CA ARG A 23 -7.72 27.84 -11.02
C ARG A 23 -7.64 26.41 -10.51
N SER A 24 -7.59 25.41 -11.40
CA SER A 24 -7.43 24.00 -10.99
C SER A 24 -6.04 23.75 -10.39
N LEU A 25 -4.97 24.32 -10.98
CA LEU A 25 -3.62 24.29 -10.41
C LEU A 25 -3.56 24.98 -9.03
N ASN A 26 -4.24 26.11 -8.84
CA ASN A 26 -4.25 26.83 -7.57
C ASN A 26 -5.11 26.11 -6.50
N VAL A 27 -6.21 25.46 -6.88
CA VAL A 27 -7.01 24.61 -5.97
C VAL A 27 -6.24 23.36 -5.57
N VAL A 28 -5.53 22.71 -6.50
CA VAL A 28 -4.59 21.62 -6.20
C VAL A 28 -3.47 22.12 -5.30
N THR A 29 -2.87 23.28 -5.58
CA THR A 29 -1.82 23.86 -4.74
C THR A 29 -2.32 24.24 -3.34
N LEU A 30 -3.54 24.77 -3.20
CA LEU A 30 -4.15 25.13 -1.92
C LEU A 30 -4.60 23.93 -1.10
N LEU A 31 -4.96 22.80 -1.72
CA LEU A 31 -5.22 21.53 -1.03
C LEU A 31 -3.93 20.81 -0.64
N PHE A 32 -2.87 20.89 -1.45
CA PHE A 32 -1.57 20.25 -1.18
C PHE A 32 -0.66 21.07 -0.23
N CYS A 33 -0.85 22.40 -0.13
CA CYS A 33 -0.06 23.27 0.76
C CYS A 33 -0.25 22.99 2.27
N PRO A 34 -1.47 22.81 2.82
CA PRO A 34 -1.63 22.46 4.22
C PRO A 34 -1.15 21.03 4.52
N ILE A 35 -1.37 20.08 3.61
CA ILE A 35 -0.89 18.69 3.77
C ILE A 35 0.64 18.63 3.76
N SER A 36 1.31 19.36 2.84
CA SER A 36 2.77 19.41 2.79
C SER A 36 3.40 20.15 3.98
N ARG A 37 2.76 21.20 4.51
CA ARG A 37 3.20 21.84 5.77
C ARG A 37 2.99 20.95 6.99
N LEU A 38 1.87 20.23 7.07
CA LEU A 38 1.57 19.32 8.19
C LEU A 38 2.48 18.08 8.17
N LEU A 39 2.74 17.51 6.98
CA LEU A 39 3.71 16.42 6.78
C LEU A 39 5.16 16.86 7.05
N ARG A 40 5.50 18.13 6.85
CA ARG A 40 6.84 18.70 7.13
C ARG A 40 7.00 19.17 8.58
N ALA A 41 5.90 19.39 9.30
CA ALA A 41 5.89 19.75 10.72
C ALA A 41 6.00 18.53 11.65
N MET A 42 5.78 17.32 11.14
CA MET A 42 5.97 16.08 11.86
C MET A 42 7.36 15.51 11.57
N ASN A 43 8.08 15.12 12.62
CA ASN A 43 9.40 14.49 12.49
C ASN A 43 9.28 13.15 11.75
N ASN A 44 10.23 12.84 10.86
CA ASN A 44 10.30 11.58 10.13
C ASN A 44 10.22 10.36 11.08
N GLU A 45 10.90 10.46 12.23
CA GLU A 45 10.90 9.45 13.30
C GLU A 45 9.47 9.13 13.79
N THR A 46 8.60 10.13 13.92
CA THR A 46 7.22 9.93 14.37
C THR A 46 6.43 9.08 13.36
N PHE A 47 6.63 9.33 12.06
CA PHE A 47 5.99 8.54 11.02
C PHE A 47 6.54 7.11 10.98
N GLU A 48 7.85 6.95 11.11
CA GLU A 48 8.49 5.63 11.17
C GLU A 48 7.95 4.80 12.35
N MET A 49 7.84 5.40 13.54
CA MET A 49 7.23 4.77 14.72
C MET A 49 5.77 4.39 14.48
N PHE A 50 4.99 5.29 13.90
CA PHE A 50 3.57 5.03 13.62
C PHE A 50 3.39 3.84 12.66
N PHE A 51 4.11 3.83 11.53
CA PHE A 51 4.03 2.73 10.56
C PHE A 51 4.58 1.43 11.13
N ALA A 52 5.65 1.48 11.93
CA ALA A 52 6.20 0.31 12.61
C ALA A 52 5.18 -0.31 13.57
N MET A 53 4.56 0.49 14.46
CA MET A 53 3.52 0.01 15.38
C MET A 53 2.31 -0.55 14.63
N LEU A 54 1.88 0.13 13.56
CA LEU A 54 0.79 -0.34 12.72
C LEU A 54 1.10 -1.69 12.06
N SER A 55 2.33 -1.89 11.59
CA SER A 55 2.76 -3.15 10.98
C SER A 55 2.76 -4.32 11.97
N VAL A 56 3.20 -4.08 13.21
CA VAL A 56 3.18 -5.08 14.28
C VAL A 56 1.75 -5.42 14.69
N ALA A 57 0.90 -4.41 14.87
CA ALA A 57 -0.52 -4.61 15.17
C ALA A 57 -1.23 -5.40 14.05
N LEU A 58 -0.95 -5.07 12.79
CA LEU A 58 -1.46 -5.78 11.63
C LEU A 58 -0.98 -7.23 11.59
N LEU A 59 0.29 -7.48 11.87
CA LEU A 59 0.85 -8.84 11.94
C LEU A 59 0.16 -9.66 13.03
N VAL A 60 0.01 -9.11 14.24
CA VAL A 60 -0.68 -9.79 15.35
C VAL A 60 -2.12 -10.12 14.95
N GLY A 61 -2.87 -9.16 14.41
CA GLY A 61 -4.25 -9.40 13.95
C GLY A 61 -4.33 -10.46 12.85
N THR A 62 -3.39 -10.43 11.90
CA THR A 62 -3.31 -11.40 10.81
C THR A 62 -3.02 -12.81 11.33
N VAL A 63 -2.07 -12.94 12.26
CA VAL A 63 -1.74 -14.22 12.90
C VAL A 63 -2.92 -14.76 13.71
N VAL A 64 -3.62 -13.91 14.47
CA VAL A 64 -4.82 -14.32 15.22
C VAL A 64 -5.89 -14.88 14.29
N VAL A 65 -6.16 -14.20 13.18
CA VAL A 65 -7.13 -14.65 12.17
C VAL A 65 -6.67 -15.95 11.50
N LEU A 66 -5.38 -16.06 11.20
CA LEU A 66 -4.79 -17.27 10.61
C LEU A 66 -4.90 -18.47 11.57
N VAL A 67 -4.56 -18.28 12.85
CA VAL A 67 -4.67 -19.32 13.88
C VAL A 67 -6.14 -19.71 14.09
N ALA A 68 -7.05 -18.74 14.18
CA ALA A 68 -8.48 -19.01 14.24
C ALA A 68 -8.94 -19.85 13.04
N ARG A 69 -8.46 -19.55 11.82
CA ARG A 69 -8.75 -20.34 10.62
C ARG A 69 -8.25 -21.78 10.71
N LEU A 70 -7.05 -22.01 11.23
CA LEU A 70 -6.49 -23.35 11.39
C LEU A 70 -7.22 -24.16 12.47
N LEU A 71 -7.68 -23.50 13.53
CA LEU A 71 -8.41 -24.13 14.64
C LEU A 71 -9.92 -24.24 14.39
N ALA A 72 -10.44 -23.61 13.34
CA ALA A 72 -11.85 -23.59 12.99
C ALA A 72 -12.46 -25.00 12.84
N GLY A 73 -11.66 -25.99 12.42
CA GLY A 73 -12.10 -27.39 12.30
C GLY A 73 -12.28 -28.12 13.63
N SER A 74 -11.66 -27.64 14.72
CA SER A 74 -11.63 -28.33 16.03
C SER A 74 -12.34 -27.53 17.13
N GLN A 75 -12.43 -26.21 17.01
CA GLN A 75 -12.83 -25.32 18.10
C GLN A 75 -13.98 -24.39 17.69
N SER A 76 -15.04 -24.34 18.52
CA SER A 76 -16.23 -23.50 18.28
C SER A 76 -15.96 -22.00 18.43
N TRP A 77 -15.08 -21.60 19.35
CA TRP A 77 -14.69 -20.20 19.54
C TRP A 77 -14.04 -19.62 18.27
N ALA A 78 -13.24 -20.44 17.57
CA ALA A 78 -12.53 -20.04 16.37
C ALA A 78 -13.50 -19.75 15.21
N GLN A 79 -14.57 -20.54 15.08
CA GLN A 79 -15.64 -20.30 14.09
C GLN A 79 -16.42 -19.01 14.39
N ASN A 80 -16.72 -18.73 15.66
CA ASN A 80 -17.38 -17.48 16.05
C ASN A 80 -16.52 -16.24 15.76
N THR A 81 -15.21 -16.31 16.00
CA THR A 81 -14.29 -15.21 15.67
C THR A 81 -14.23 -14.96 14.17
N LEU A 82 -14.13 -16.01 13.34
CA LEU A 82 -14.05 -15.87 11.89
C LEU A 82 -15.35 -15.33 11.27
N THR A 83 -16.50 -15.80 11.74
CA THR A 83 -17.81 -15.33 11.23
C THR A 83 -18.04 -13.86 11.57
N ALA A 84 -17.66 -13.41 12.76
CA ALA A 84 -17.71 -12.01 13.17
C ALA A 84 -16.78 -11.11 12.34
N PHE A 85 -15.59 -11.60 11.97
CA PHE A 85 -14.61 -10.82 11.19
C PHE A 85 -14.84 -10.86 9.67
N SER A 86 -15.53 -11.88 9.17
CA SER A 86 -15.72 -12.09 7.72
C SER A 86 -16.26 -10.87 6.94
N PRO A 87 -17.24 -10.07 7.44
CA PRO A 87 -17.74 -8.92 6.68
C PRO A 87 -16.71 -7.81 6.51
N PHE A 88 -15.77 -7.67 7.43
CA PHE A 88 -14.76 -6.62 7.42
C PHE A 88 -13.47 -7.01 6.69
N ALA A 89 -13.29 -8.28 6.35
CA ALA A 89 -12.05 -8.79 5.77
C ALA A 89 -11.67 -8.11 4.43
N ARG A 90 -12.60 -8.02 3.47
CA ARG A 90 -12.30 -7.43 2.14
C ARG A 90 -11.99 -5.93 2.21
N PRO A 91 -12.79 -5.10 2.93
CA PRO A 91 -12.45 -3.70 3.14
C PRO A 91 -11.08 -3.51 3.80
N LEU A 92 -10.77 -4.33 4.80
CA LEU A 92 -9.51 -4.27 5.52
C LEU A 92 -8.33 -4.63 4.61
N ALA A 93 -8.46 -5.63 3.74
CA ALA A 93 -7.45 -5.98 2.75
C ALA A 93 -7.12 -4.81 1.82
N ALA A 94 -8.15 -4.11 1.32
CA ALA A 94 -7.95 -2.94 0.47
C ALA A 94 -7.30 -1.78 1.23
N ALA A 95 -7.78 -1.50 2.45
CA ALA A 95 -7.21 -0.47 3.32
C ALA A 95 -5.71 -0.73 3.56
N VAL A 96 -5.34 -1.94 3.96
CA VAL A 96 -3.94 -2.34 4.16
C VAL A 96 -3.10 -2.12 2.90
N ALA A 97 -3.55 -2.64 1.74
CA ALA A 97 -2.81 -2.49 0.49
C ALA A 97 -2.63 -1.01 0.10
N THR A 98 -3.66 -0.19 0.28
CA THR A 98 -3.57 1.26 0.03
C THR A 98 -2.64 1.98 0.99
N THR A 99 -2.67 1.63 2.28
CA THR A 99 -1.74 2.18 3.28
C THR A 99 -0.30 1.79 2.96
N CYS A 100 -0.03 0.54 2.55
CA CYS A 100 1.30 0.12 2.11
C CYS A 100 1.78 0.89 0.87
N MET A 101 0.91 1.09 -0.12
CA MET A 101 1.22 1.91 -1.30
C MET A 101 1.55 3.35 -0.90
N LEU A 102 0.67 4.01 -0.14
CA LEU A 102 0.85 5.40 0.28
C LEU A 102 2.08 5.57 1.18
N GLY A 103 2.30 4.67 2.13
CA GLY A 103 3.51 4.66 2.97
C GLY A 103 4.78 4.53 2.13
N SER A 104 4.78 3.63 1.14
CA SER A 104 5.92 3.50 0.22
C SER A 104 6.18 4.78 -0.58
N LEU A 105 5.15 5.50 -1.04
CA LEU A 105 5.32 6.79 -1.71
C LEU A 105 5.81 7.87 -0.74
N TYR A 106 5.31 7.87 0.49
CA TYR A 106 5.70 8.84 1.51
C TYR A 106 7.21 8.77 1.80
N PHE A 107 7.73 7.56 2.04
CA PHE A 107 9.16 7.37 2.29
C PHE A 107 10.03 7.74 1.08
N SER A 108 9.57 7.54 -0.15
CA SER A 108 10.38 7.87 -1.34
C SER A 108 10.35 9.35 -1.70
N GLU A 109 9.19 10.00 -1.69
CA GLU A 109 9.04 11.37 -2.19
C GLU A 109 9.27 12.44 -1.12
N ILE A 110 8.91 12.16 0.14
CA ILE A 110 8.99 13.13 1.23
C ILE A 110 10.28 12.91 2.03
N VAL A 111 10.54 11.67 2.45
CA VAL A 111 11.73 11.32 3.24
C VAL A 111 12.98 11.11 2.37
N ASN A 112 12.80 10.93 1.05
CA ASN A 112 13.87 10.72 0.06
C ASN A 112 14.66 9.40 0.21
N TYR A 113 14.03 8.35 0.76
CA TYR A 113 14.59 7.00 0.75
C TYR A 113 14.60 6.43 -0.66
N LYS A 114 15.79 6.17 -1.19
CA LYS A 114 15.97 5.63 -2.54
C LYS A 114 15.63 4.13 -2.53
N PRO A 115 14.69 3.66 -3.37
CA PRO A 115 14.34 2.26 -3.44
C PRO A 115 15.45 1.45 -4.13
N CYS A 116 15.82 0.32 -3.56
CA CYS A 116 16.68 -0.68 -4.20
C CYS A 116 15.90 -1.48 -5.26
N ARG A 117 16.60 -2.37 -5.97
CA ARG A 117 16.00 -3.25 -6.99
C ARG A 117 14.91 -4.17 -6.41
N LEU A 118 15.11 -4.74 -5.22
CA LEU A 118 14.10 -5.59 -4.56
C LEU A 118 12.87 -4.78 -4.11
N CYS A 119 13.06 -3.56 -3.58
CA CYS A 119 11.97 -2.65 -3.26
C CYS A 119 11.10 -2.34 -4.50
N TRP A 120 11.72 -2.17 -5.66
CA TRP A 120 10.98 -1.98 -6.92
C TRP A 120 10.11 -3.18 -7.27
N PHE A 121 10.62 -4.41 -7.14
CA PHE A 121 9.81 -5.61 -7.33
C PHE A 121 8.63 -5.68 -6.36
N GLN A 122 8.84 -5.34 -5.09
CA GLN A 122 7.75 -5.27 -4.10
C GLN A 122 6.68 -4.22 -4.50
N ARG A 123 7.10 -3.05 -4.98
CA ARG A 123 6.18 -2.01 -5.49
C ARG A 123 5.35 -2.49 -6.68
N PHE A 124 5.98 -3.15 -7.65
CA PHE A 124 5.27 -3.72 -8.81
C PHE A 124 4.19 -4.73 -8.43
N MET A 125 4.36 -5.44 -7.31
CA MET A 125 3.33 -6.37 -6.81
C MET A 125 2.26 -5.64 -5.98
N MET A 126 2.65 -4.73 -5.09
CA MET A 126 1.72 -4.08 -4.15
C MET A 126 0.82 -3.03 -4.80
N TYR A 127 1.32 -2.22 -5.74
CA TYR A 127 0.56 -1.10 -6.29
C TYR A 127 -0.65 -1.56 -7.12
N PRO A 128 -0.50 -2.54 -8.04
CA PRO A 128 -1.65 -3.10 -8.72
C PRO A 128 -2.63 -3.77 -7.76
N LEU A 129 -2.14 -4.43 -6.70
CA LEU A 129 -3.01 -5.04 -5.69
C LEU A 129 -3.90 -4.00 -5.01
N ALA A 130 -3.36 -2.85 -4.62
CA ALA A 130 -4.14 -1.78 -3.99
C ALA A 130 -5.30 -1.33 -4.89
N ILE A 131 -5.01 -1.10 -6.19
CA ILE A 131 -6.02 -0.68 -7.18
C ILE A 131 -7.07 -1.78 -7.38
N VAL A 132 -6.64 -3.03 -7.60
CA VAL A 132 -7.53 -4.17 -7.85
C VAL A 132 -8.45 -4.44 -6.66
N LEU A 133 -7.94 -4.35 -5.43
CA LEU A 133 -8.73 -4.56 -4.22
C LEU A 133 -9.79 -3.46 -4.03
N ILE A 134 -9.46 -2.20 -4.30
CA ILE A 134 -10.46 -1.09 -4.29
C ILE A 134 -11.56 -1.36 -5.33
N ILE A 135 -11.18 -1.72 -6.56
CA ILE A 135 -12.16 -2.03 -7.63
C ILE A 135 -13.07 -3.19 -7.21
N THR A 136 -12.52 -4.19 -6.51
CA THR A 136 -13.28 -5.33 -6.00
C THR A 136 -14.34 -4.90 -4.97
N LEU A 137 -14.05 -3.91 -4.14
CA LEU A 137 -15.02 -3.35 -3.20
C LEU A 137 -16.19 -2.66 -3.91
N ILE A 138 -15.89 -1.89 -4.96
CA ILE A 138 -16.90 -1.15 -5.72
C ILE A 138 -17.75 -2.11 -6.56
N ARG A 139 -17.12 -3.05 -7.27
CA ARG A 139 -17.80 -3.97 -8.20
C ARG A 139 -18.33 -5.25 -7.55
N ARG A 140 -18.01 -5.50 -6.26
CA ARG A 140 -18.35 -6.72 -5.51
C ARG A 140 -18.00 -8.03 -6.23
N THR A 141 -16.95 -8.03 -7.05
CA THR A 141 -16.56 -9.19 -7.86
C THR A 141 -16.00 -10.33 -7.01
N LYS A 142 -16.62 -11.53 -7.07
CA LYS A 142 -16.25 -12.68 -6.23
C LYS A 142 -14.98 -13.43 -6.67
N SER A 143 -14.57 -13.34 -7.95
CA SER A 143 -13.47 -14.17 -8.50
C SER A 143 -12.08 -13.52 -8.50
N ILE A 144 -11.91 -12.32 -7.93
CA ILE A 144 -10.64 -11.58 -8.00
C ILE A 144 -9.53 -12.21 -7.14
N TRP A 145 -9.89 -13.02 -6.12
CA TRP A 145 -8.92 -13.72 -5.28
C TRP A 145 -7.93 -14.59 -6.08
N LYS A 146 -8.34 -15.12 -7.23
CA LYS A 146 -7.49 -15.94 -8.12
C LYS A 146 -6.31 -15.16 -8.71
N ILE A 147 -6.43 -13.83 -8.82
CA ILE A 147 -5.39 -12.94 -9.34
C ILE A 147 -4.62 -12.31 -8.19
N THR A 148 -5.32 -11.85 -7.15
CA THR A 148 -4.66 -11.13 -6.05
C THR A 148 -3.81 -12.04 -5.18
N VAL A 149 -4.23 -13.29 -4.94
CA VAL A 149 -3.49 -14.21 -4.06
C VAL A 149 -2.13 -14.60 -4.65
N PRO A 150 -2.00 -15.08 -5.90
CA PRO A 150 -0.69 -15.40 -6.47
C PRO A 150 0.25 -14.19 -6.47
N LEU A 151 -0.27 -13.01 -6.83
CA LEU A 151 0.51 -11.79 -6.88
C LEU A 151 1.02 -11.37 -5.50
N ALA A 152 0.15 -11.45 -4.48
CA ALA A 152 0.52 -11.16 -3.10
C ALA A 152 1.50 -12.21 -2.54
N THR A 153 1.37 -13.49 -2.88
CA THR A 153 2.30 -14.55 -2.47
C THR A 153 3.70 -14.31 -3.00
N ILE A 154 3.84 -13.91 -4.26
CA ILE A 154 5.15 -13.56 -4.84
C ILE A 154 5.75 -12.36 -4.12
N GLY A 155 4.97 -11.29 -3.89
CA GLY A 155 5.40 -10.12 -3.13
C GLY A 155 5.81 -10.46 -1.69
N CYS A 156 5.08 -11.36 -1.04
CA CYS A 156 5.39 -11.89 0.30
C CYS A 156 6.74 -12.63 0.31
N GLY A 157 7.00 -13.50 -0.67
CA GLY A 157 8.28 -14.20 -0.79
C GLY A 157 9.46 -13.25 -1.02
N ILE A 158 9.30 -12.26 -1.90
CA ILE A 158 10.34 -11.26 -2.19
C ILE A 158 10.63 -10.38 -0.96
N SER A 159 9.61 -9.99 -0.21
CA SER A 159 9.78 -9.18 1.00
C SER A 159 10.41 -9.95 2.15
N ALA A 160 10.04 -11.21 2.34
CA ALA A 160 10.72 -12.10 3.29
C ALA A 160 12.20 -12.30 2.95
N TYR A 161 12.51 -12.52 1.66
CA TYR A 161 13.90 -12.63 1.19
C TYR A 161 14.68 -11.34 1.40
N HIS A 162 14.07 -10.19 1.13
CA HIS A 162 14.72 -8.90 1.30
C HIS A 162 15.03 -8.62 2.79
N TRP A 163 14.08 -8.88 3.69
CA TRP A 163 14.31 -8.78 5.13
C TRP A 163 15.41 -9.73 5.61
N PHE A 164 15.48 -10.94 5.03
CA PHE A 164 16.55 -11.89 5.33
C PHE A 164 17.92 -11.38 4.88
N LEU A 165 18.02 -10.75 3.71
CA LEU A 165 19.27 -10.15 3.21
C LEU A 165 19.76 -9.01 4.11
N GLU A 166 18.86 -8.15 4.59
CA GLU A 166 19.21 -7.08 5.55
C GLU A 166 19.87 -7.67 6.82
N ARG A 167 19.46 -8.87 7.25
CA ARG A 167 20.02 -9.53 8.43
C ARG A 167 21.33 -10.26 8.17
N PHE A 168 21.57 -10.69 6.93
CA PHE A 168 22.74 -11.47 6.52
C PHE A 168 23.42 -10.82 5.31
N PRO A 169 24.12 -9.70 5.51
CA PRO A 169 24.68 -8.87 4.44
C PRO A 169 25.93 -9.45 3.74
N ASN A 170 26.20 -10.75 3.91
CA ASN A 170 27.29 -11.44 3.20
C ASN A 170 26.76 -12.29 2.03
N LEU A 171 25.45 -12.27 1.81
CA LEU A 171 24.77 -13.10 0.82
C LEU A 171 24.48 -12.34 -0.48
N ASP A 172 24.38 -11.01 -0.44
CA ASP A 172 24.26 -10.20 -1.65
C ASP A 172 25.67 -10.05 -2.24
N ALA A 173 26.02 -10.93 -3.19
CA ALA A 173 27.32 -10.93 -3.86
C ALA A 173 27.53 -9.71 -4.79
N GLY A 174 27.06 -8.52 -4.39
CA GLY A 174 27.03 -7.29 -5.20
C GLY A 174 26.04 -7.35 -6.36
N VAL A 175 25.03 -8.24 -6.28
CA VAL A 175 24.06 -8.45 -7.37
C VAL A 175 22.95 -7.40 -7.32
N CYS A 176 22.58 -6.93 -6.13
CA CYS A 176 21.78 -5.73 -5.99
C CYS A 176 22.60 -4.47 -6.23
N ASP A 177 22.04 -3.60 -7.06
CA ASP A 177 22.51 -2.27 -7.50
C ASP A 177 23.74 -1.67 -6.77
N VAL A 178 24.73 -1.26 -7.56
CA VAL A 178 26.00 -0.66 -7.09
C VAL A 178 25.78 0.66 -6.31
N LYS A 179 24.69 1.39 -6.57
CA LYS A 179 24.43 2.68 -5.92
C LYS A 179 23.64 2.57 -4.62
N VAL A 180 22.81 1.54 -4.48
CA VAL A 180 21.97 1.31 -3.29
C VAL A 180 21.83 -0.21 -3.09
N PRO A 181 22.70 -0.83 -2.27
CA PRO A 181 22.63 -2.27 -2.03
C PRO A 181 21.33 -2.64 -1.31
N CYS A 182 20.81 -3.85 -1.57
CA CYS A 182 19.58 -4.32 -0.94
C CYS A 182 19.74 -4.62 0.56
N GLU A 183 20.98 -4.69 1.04
CA GLU A 183 21.30 -4.93 2.45
C GLU A 183 21.26 -3.64 3.29
N PHE A 184 21.12 -2.47 2.64
CA PHE A 184 21.14 -1.19 3.33
C PHE A 184 19.83 -0.93 4.08
N VAL A 185 19.92 -0.83 5.40
CA VAL A 185 18.80 -0.53 6.28
C VAL A 185 18.68 0.97 6.47
N TRP A 186 17.60 1.57 5.95
CA TRP A 186 17.32 3.01 6.14
C TRP A 186 16.95 3.34 7.58
N PHE A 187 16.11 2.52 8.20
CA PHE A 187 15.77 2.60 9.60
C PHE A 187 15.39 1.22 10.13
N GLU A 188 15.63 1.03 11.42
CA GLU A 188 15.25 -0.17 12.15
C GLU A 188 14.59 0.25 13.45
N LEU A 189 13.33 -0.14 13.62
CA LEU A 189 12.60 0.07 14.86
C LEU A 189 12.38 -1.26 15.57
N PHE A 190 12.38 -1.23 16.90
CA PHE A 190 12.23 -2.41 17.76
C PHE A 190 13.27 -3.52 17.57
N GLY A 191 14.36 -3.28 16.81
CA GLY A 191 15.43 -4.25 16.57
C GLY A 191 15.12 -5.30 15.48
N PHE A 192 13.98 -5.16 14.78
CA PHE A 192 13.57 -6.11 13.73
C PHE A 192 12.63 -5.52 12.68
N VAL A 193 11.93 -4.42 12.98
CA VAL A 193 10.98 -3.78 12.06
C VAL A 193 11.74 -2.87 11.11
N THR A 194 11.91 -3.34 9.89
CA THR A 194 12.47 -2.58 8.77
C THR A 194 11.43 -2.38 7.68
N LEU A 195 11.77 -1.60 6.65
CA LEU A 195 10.92 -1.37 5.47
C LEU A 195 10.41 -2.67 4.80
N PRO A 196 11.26 -3.66 4.45
CA PRO A 196 10.78 -4.91 3.85
C PRO A 196 9.96 -5.76 4.83
N PHE A 197 10.23 -5.71 6.14
CA PHE A 197 9.39 -6.38 7.12
C PHE A 197 7.96 -5.83 7.10
N MET A 198 7.79 -4.51 7.07
CA MET A 198 6.46 -3.91 6.97
C MET A 198 5.75 -4.33 5.68
N ALA A 199 6.47 -4.36 4.54
CA ALA A 199 5.91 -4.85 3.28
C ALA A 199 5.47 -6.32 3.37
N PHE A 200 6.27 -7.19 4.01
CA PHE A 200 5.94 -8.59 4.25
C PHE A 200 4.64 -8.75 5.05
N THR A 201 4.50 -8.01 6.16
CA THR A 201 3.26 -8.05 6.96
C THR A 201 2.03 -7.60 6.14
N GLY A 202 2.18 -6.58 5.29
CA GLY A 202 1.13 -6.11 4.39
C GLY A 202 0.70 -7.16 3.36
N PHE A 203 1.64 -7.81 2.68
CA PHE A 203 1.33 -8.90 1.74
C PHE A 203 0.67 -10.09 2.44
N LEU A 204 1.17 -10.48 3.60
CA LEU A 204 0.60 -11.57 4.39
C LEU A 204 -0.85 -11.27 4.80
N ALA A 205 -1.11 -10.06 5.30
CA ALA A 205 -2.46 -9.61 5.65
C ALA A 205 -3.41 -9.65 4.45
N VAL A 206 -2.97 -9.16 3.28
CA VAL A 206 -3.76 -9.20 2.04
C VAL A 206 -4.12 -10.63 1.64
N ILE A 207 -3.17 -11.58 1.72
CA ILE A 207 -3.43 -13.00 1.41
C ILE A 207 -4.48 -13.57 2.37
N VAL A 208 -4.30 -13.37 3.68
CA VAL A 208 -5.19 -13.93 4.70
C VAL A 208 -6.59 -13.34 4.55
N PHE A 209 -6.73 -12.02 4.48
CA PHE A 209 -8.03 -11.36 4.42
C PHE A 209 -8.78 -11.61 3.11
N THR A 210 -8.07 -11.72 1.98
CA THR A 210 -8.72 -11.97 0.69
C THR A 210 -9.19 -13.41 0.54
N THR A 211 -8.56 -14.37 1.24
CA THR A 211 -8.91 -15.79 1.17
C THR A 211 -9.95 -16.22 2.21
N LEU A 212 -10.43 -15.30 3.06
CA LEU A 212 -11.50 -15.59 4.01
C LEU A 212 -12.84 -15.76 3.28
N PRO A 213 -13.61 -16.82 3.61
CA PRO A 213 -15.01 -16.94 3.17
C PRO A 213 -15.81 -15.78 3.78
N THR A 214 -16.46 -14.98 2.95
CA THR A 214 -17.31 -13.86 3.42
C THR A 214 -18.77 -14.26 3.27
N SER A 215 -19.60 -14.03 4.29
CA SER A 215 -21.05 -14.31 4.30
C SER A 215 -21.88 -13.55 3.24
N GLN A 216 -21.30 -12.55 2.56
CA GLN A 216 -21.84 -11.90 1.35
C GLN A 216 -22.01 -12.88 0.15
N GLN A 217 -21.85 -14.20 0.37
CA GLN A 217 -22.00 -15.26 -0.61
C GLN A 217 -23.44 -15.80 -0.73
N THR A 218 -24.35 -15.51 0.22
CA THR A 218 -25.69 -16.16 0.23
C THR A 218 -26.82 -15.34 -0.40
N GLU A 219 -26.64 -14.04 -0.62
CA GLU A 219 -27.61 -13.21 -1.37
C GLU A 219 -26.99 -12.76 -2.70
N GLN A 220 -27.03 -13.65 -3.70
CA GLN A 220 -27.02 -13.35 -5.15
C GLN A 220 -26.93 -14.65 -5.94
#